data_AF-A0A7S3I538-F1
#
_entry.id   AF-A0A7S3I538-F1
#
_cell.length_a   1.000
_cell.length_b   1.000
_cell.length_c   1.000
_cell.angle_alpha   90.00
_cell.angle_beta   90.00
_cell.angle_gamma   90.00
#
_symmetry.space_group_name_H-M   'P 1'
#
loop_
_entity.id
_entity.type
_entity.pdbx_description
1 polymer ?
#
loop_
_entity_poly.entity_id
_entity_poly.type
_entity_poly.pdbx_seq_one_letter_code
_entity_poly.pdbx_strand_id
1 'polypeptide(L)'
;MQERELVKLPDGGTCGLEWDGGLPKEDRLLTKPVLVICPGLGGGSQNLYSLALLWKARKAGFQVVTILFRGAEGLPITVPKLSYSGSWEDAQTCIEFIDKKYIRDPDTQ
;
A
#
# COMPACT_ATOMS: atom_id res chain seq x y z
N MET A 1 6.94 -10.60 -12.25
CA MET A 1 6.34 -10.75 -10.90
C MET A 1 6.32 -9.35 -10.31
N GLN A 2 5.17 -8.81 -9.92
CA GLN A 2 5.14 -7.50 -9.26
C GLN A 2 5.79 -7.67 -7.88
N GLU A 3 6.76 -6.82 -7.57
CA GLU A 3 7.48 -6.85 -6.30
C GLU A 3 6.58 -6.22 -5.23
N ARG A 4 6.37 -6.96 -4.13
CA ARG A 4 5.45 -6.57 -3.05
C ARG A 4 6.24 -6.24 -1.80
N GLU A 5 5.99 -5.08 -1.22
CA GLU A 5 6.54 -4.71 0.08
C GLU A 5 5.64 -5.25 1.19
N LEU A 6 6.20 -5.84 2.25
CA LEU A 6 5.43 -6.25 3.41
C LEU A 6 5.56 -5.23 4.52
N VAL A 7 4.41 -4.76 5.02
CA VAL A 7 4.33 -3.85 6.17
C VAL A 7 3.94 -4.68 7.40
N LYS A 8 4.78 -4.60 8.43
CA LYS A 8 4.47 -5.16 9.75
C LYS A 8 3.55 -4.21 10.51
N LEU A 9 2.45 -4.79 11.01
CA LEU A 9 1.45 -4.08 11.78
C LEU A 9 1.79 -4.14 13.28
N PRO A 10 1.29 -3.21 14.12
CA PRO A 10 1.63 -3.17 15.55
C PRO A 10 1.26 -4.44 16.32
N ASP A 11 0.24 -5.17 15.87
CA ASP A 11 -0.18 -6.46 16.46
C ASP A 11 0.63 -7.67 15.96
N GLY A 12 1.70 -7.44 15.18
CA GLY A 12 2.52 -8.49 14.56
C GLY A 12 1.99 -9.00 13.21
N GLY A 13 0.78 -8.56 12.82
CA GLY A 13 0.16 -8.83 11.54
C GLY A 13 0.95 -8.29 10.35
N THR A 14 0.48 -8.62 9.15
CA THR A 14 1.12 -8.21 7.91
C THR A 14 0.11 -7.69 6.90
N CYS A 15 0.39 -6.53 6.32
CA CYS A 15 -0.20 -6.02 5.09
C CYS A 15 0.85 -5.99 3.97
N GLY A 16 0.41 -5.86 2.73
CA GLY A 16 1.28 -5.66 1.58
C GLY A 16 1.08 -4.28 0.94
N LEU A 17 2.11 -3.79 0.29
CA LEU A 17 2.04 -2.65 -0.62
C LEU A 17 2.43 -3.12 -2.02
N GLU A 18 1.55 -2.85 -2.99
CA GLU A 18 1.84 -3.10 -4.40
C GLU A 18 1.94 -1.79 -5.15
N TRP A 19 3.16 -1.48 -5.59
CA TRP A 19 3.51 -0.22 -6.22
C TRP A 19 3.35 -0.29 -7.73
N ASP A 20 2.70 0.72 -8.31
CA ASP A 20 2.64 0.87 -9.75
C ASP A 20 4.03 1.20 -10.31
N GLY A 21 4.51 0.37 -11.25
CA GLY A 21 5.85 0.50 -11.82
C GLY A 21 6.98 -0.15 -11.01
N GLY A 22 6.65 -0.88 -9.94
CA GLY A 22 7.62 -1.57 -9.07
C GLY A 22 7.97 -0.79 -7.81
N LEU A 23 8.75 -1.39 -6.92
CA LEU A 23 9.16 -0.77 -5.65
C LEU A 23 9.93 0.53 -5.91
N PRO A 24 9.57 1.64 -5.24
CA PRO A 24 10.40 2.82 -5.20
C PRO A 24 11.76 2.50 -4.59
N LYS A 25 12.82 3.14 -5.11
CA LYS A 25 14.16 2.99 -4.53
C LYS A 25 14.18 3.63 -3.15
N GLU A 26 14.66 2.89 -2.15
CA GLU A 26 14.65 3.31 -0.74
C GLU A 26 15.49 4.57 -0.47
N ASP A 27 16.46 4.88 -1.32
CA ASP A 27 17.36 6.04 -1.19
C ASP A 27 16.77 7.34 -1.78
N ARG A 28 15.52 7.32 -2.25
CA ARG A 28 14.93 8.47 -2.94
C ARG A 28 13.49 8.72 -2.50
N LEU A 29 13.28 9.94 -2.00
CA LEU A 29 11.94 10.47 -1.81
C LEU A 29 11.20 10.55 -3.14
N LEU A 30 9.90 10.26 -3.09
CA LEU A 30 9.01 10.37 -4.22
C LEU A 30 8.78 11.84 -4.55
N THR A 31 9.01 12.19 -5.81
CA THR A 31 8.81 13.56 -6.32
C THR A 31 7.40 13.79 -6.87
N LYS A 32 6.64 12.71 -7.09
CA LYS A 32 5.26 12.74 -7.59
C LYS A 32 4.28 12.63 -6.41
N PRO A 33 3.08 13.23 -6.50
CA PRO A 33 2.05 12.99 -5.51
C PRO A 33 1.68 11.51 -5.47
N VAL A 34 1.48 10.98 -4.26
CA VAL A 34 1.17 9.57 -4.04
C VAL A 34 -0.34 9.38 -3.90
N LEU A 35 -0.92 8.47 -4.69
CA LEU A 35 -2.28 7.99 -4.51
C LEU A 35 -2.24 6.60 -3.88
N VAL A 36 -2.83 6.48 -2.68
CA VAL A 36 -3.00 5.20 -1.99
C VAL A 36 -4.38 4.64 -2.28
N ILE A 37 -4.45 3.46 -2.92
CA ILE A 37 -5.70 2.74 -3.17
C ILE A 37 -5.94 1.77 -2.01
N CYS A 38 -7.12 1.88 -1.39
CA CYS A 38 -7.61 0.94 -0.39
C CYS A 38 -8.76 0.11 -1.00
N PRO A 39 -8.50 -1.15 -1.42
CA PRO A 39 -9.54 -2.01 -1.97
C PRO A 39 -10.63 -2.35 -0.93
N GLY A 40 -11.81 -2.71 -1.43
CA GLY A 40 -12.88 -3.25 -0.59
C GLY A 40 -12.57 -4.64 -0.03
N LEU A 41 -13.50 -5.19 0.76
CA LEU A 41 -13.35 -6.53 1.36
C LEU A 41 -13.14 -7.61 0.29
N GLY A 42 -12.13 -8.45 0.48
CA GLY A 42 -11.73 -9.49 -0.49
C GLY A 42 -11.12 -8.93 -1.78
N GLY A 43 -10.89 -7.62 -1.84
CA GLY A 43 -10.25 -6.95 -2.96
C GLY A 43 -8.73 -6.95 -2.88
N GLY A 44 -8.13 -6.40 -3.93
CA GLY A 44 -6.71 -6.26 -4.16
C GLY A 44 -6.43 -5.28 -5.29
N SER A 45 -5.25 -5.37 -5.88
CA SER A 45 -4.80 -4.50 -6.96
C SER A 45 -5.42 -4.87 -8.31
N GLN A 46 -5.81 -6.13 -8.50
CA GLN A 46 -6.33 -6.63 -9.77
C GLN A 46 -7.84 -6.45 -9.96
N ASN A 47 -8.56 -5.86 -9.01
CA ASN A 47 -9.97 -5.54 -9.22
C ASN A 47 -10.12 -4.46 -10.29
N LEU A 48 -11.16 -4.61 -11.13
CA LEU A 48 -11.40 -3.67 -12.25
C LEU A 48 -11.51 -2.21 -11.81
N TYR A 49 -12.10 -1.93 -10.64
CA TYR A 49 -12.18 -0.57 -10.11
C TYR A 49 -10.81 -0.03 -9.67
N SER A 50 -9.97 -0.87 -9.03
CA SER A 50 -8.60 -0.53 -8.64
C SER A 50 -7.75 -0.23 -9.87
N LEU A 51 -7.82 -1.09 -10.89
CA LEU A 51 -7.10 -0.92 -12.15
C LEU A 51 -7.56 0.34 -12.92
N ALA A 52 -8.86 0.60 -12.98
CA ALA A 52 -9.40 1.78 -13.65
C ALA A 52 -8.92 3.08 -12.96
N LEU A 53 -8.95 3.12 -11.63
CA LEU A 53 -8.45 4.25 -10.85
C LEU A 53 -6.93 4.42 -11.03
N LEU A 54 -6.18 3.33 -10.95
CA LEU A 54 -4.73 3.31 -11.17
C LEU A 54 -4.38 3.88 -12.54
N TRP A 55 -5.04 3.45 -13.61
CA TRP A 55 -4.76 3.94 -14.96
C TRP A 55 -5.05 5.44 -15.12
N LYS A 56 -6.11 5.94 -14.48
CA LYS A 56 -6.43 7.37 -14.49
C LYS A 56 -5.40 8.18 -13.69
N ALA A 57 -5.05 7.72 -12.50
CA ALA A 57 -4.06 8.36 -11.64
C ALA A 57 -2.66 8.39 -12.27
N ARG A 58 -2.24 7.28 -12.88
CA ARG A 58 -0.98 7.19 -13.63
C ARG A 58 -0.93 8.23 -14.75
N LYS A 59 -2.01 8.36 -15.53
CA LYS A 59 -2.11 9.37 -16.61
C LYS A 59 -2.09 10.80 -16.07
N ALA A 60 -2.58 11.01 -14.85
CA ALA A 60 -2.53 12.30 -14.15
C ALA A 60 -1.19 12.57 -13.44
N GLY A 61 -0.19 11.70 -13.57
CA GLY A 61 1.16 11.91 -13.03
C GLY A 61 1.35 11.49 -11.57
N PHE A 62 0.41 10.73 -10.99
CA PHE A 62 0.55 10.20 -9.63
C PHE A 62 1.47 8.97 -9.60
N GLN A 63 2.20 8.82 -8.50
CA GLN A 63 2.72 7.52 -8.08
C GLN A 63 1.60 6.78 -7.37
N VAL A 64 1.26 5.57 -7.81
CA VAL A 64 0.15 4.80 -7.23
C VAL A 64 0.69 3.63 -6.41
N VAL A 65 0.07 3.39 -5.27
CA VAL A 65 0.30 2.21 -4.43
C VAL A 65 -1.03 1.64 -3.96
N THR A 66 -1.18 0.33 -4.02
CA THR A 66 -2.37 -0.36 -3.48
C THR A 66 -2.01 -1.03 -2.17
N ILE A 67 -2.79 -0.78 -1.13
CA ILE A 67 -2.70 -1.54 0.12
C ILE A 67 -3.39 -2.89 -0.10
N LEU A 68 -2.62 -3.95 0.09
CA LEU A 68 -3.13 -5.32 0.18
C LEU A 68 -3.35 -5.62 1.66
N PHE A 69 -4.62 -5.61 2.09
CA PHE A 69 -4.97 -5.92 3.47
C PHE A 69 -4.64 -7.38 3.84
N ARG A 70 -4.71 -7.71 5.13
CA ARG A 70 -4.38 -9.04 5.68
C ARG A 70 -5.01 -10.16 4.85
N GLY A 71 -4.17 -11.06 4.32
CA GLY A 71 -4.61 -12.21 3.53
C GLY A 71 -4.97 -11.93 2.06
N ALA A 72 -4.99 -10.68 1.62
CA ALA A 72 -5.31 -10.32 0.23
C ALA A 72 -4.25 -10.88 -0.74
N GLU A 73 -4.71 -11.35 -1.91
CA GLU A 73 -3.84 -11.82 -3.01
C GLU A 73 -2.75 -12.83 -2.60
N GLY A 74 -3.06 -13.73 -1.67
CA GLY A 74 -2.14 -14.77 -1.21
C GLY A 74 -1.13 -14.28 -0.18
N LEU A 75 -1.29 -13.07 0.38
CA LEU A 75 -0.50 -12.64 1.52
C LEU A 75 -0.67 -13.60 2.71
N PRO A 76 0.41 -13.89 3.45
CA PRO A 76 0.32 -14.73 4.62
C PRO A 76 -0.49 -14.04 5.72
N ILE A 77 -1.40 -14.78 6.34
CA ILE A 77 -2.06 -14.37 7.58
C ILE A 77 -1.13 -14.76 8.73
N THR A 78 -0.48 -13.77 9.32
CA THR A 78 0.57 -13.96 10.35
C THR A 78 0.05 -13.95 11.78
N VAL A 79 -1.21 -13.54 11.98
CA VAL A 79 -1.91 -13.49 13.27
C VAL A 79 -3.38 -13.88 13.06
N PRO A 80 -4.13 -14.34 14.09
CA PRO A 80 -5.53 -14.75 13.95
C PRO A 80 -6.49 -13.55 13.83
N LYS A 81 -6.24 -12.66 12.87
CA LYS A 81 -7.06 -11.47 12.55
C LYS A 81 -7.12 -11.28 11.04
N LEU A 82 -8.33 -11.19 10.49
CA LEU A 82 -8.59 -10.90 9.09
C LEU A 82 -8.94 -9.42 8.88
N SER A 83 -8.93 -8.96 7.63
CA SER A 83 -9.42 -7.64 7.27
C SER A 83 -10.95 -7.56 7.38
N TYR A 84 -11.46 -6.44 7.90
CA TYR A 84 -12.90 -6.13 8.02
C TYR A 84 -13.13 -4.61 7.93
N SER A 85 -14.38 -4.17 8.02
CA SER A 85 -14.76 -2.74 7.91
C SER A 85 -14.13 -1.82 8.96
N GLY A 86 -13.63 -2.38 10.06
CA GLY A 86 -12.92 -1.65 11.11
C GLY A 86 -11.41 -1.83 11.08
N SER A 87 -10.82 -2.35 10.00
CA SER A 87 -9.35 -2.43 9.82
C SER A 87 -8.70 -1.09 9.47
N TRP A 88 -9.20 0.02 10.03
CA TRP A 88 -8.71 1.36 9.72
C TRP A 88 -7.29 1.58 10.26
N GLU A 89 -6.92 0.94 11.39
CA GLU A 89 -5.55 0.99 11.92
C GLU A 89 -4.54 0.31 10.99
N ASP A 90 -4.97 -0.73 10.26
CA ASP A 90 -4.12 -1.39 9.27
C ASP A 90 -3.82 -0.42 8.12
N ALA A 91 -4.84 0.30 7.63
CA ALA A 91 -4.68 1.33 6.61
C ALA A 91 -3.80 2.50 7.11
N GLN A 92 -4.06 2.98 8.32
CA GLN A 92 -3.26 4.03 8.96
C GLN A 92 -1.78 3.64 9.03
N THR A 93 -1.48 2.43 9.53
CA THR A 93 -0.10 1.94 9.65
C THR A 93 0.59 1.91 8.29
N CYS A 94 -0.08 1.43 7.24
CA CYS A 94 0.48 1.43 5.89
C CYS A 94 0.74 2.84 5.36
N ILE A 95 -0.19 3.79 5.59
CA ILE A 95 -0.04 5.18 5.15
C ILE A 95 1.13 5.85 5.89
N GLU A 96 1.23 5.67 7.20
CA GLU A 96 2.35 6.20 7.99
C GLU A 96 3.68 5.60 7.58
N PHE A 97 3.72 4.31 7.24
CA PHE A 97 4.90 3.65 6.69
C PHE A 97 5.32 4.30 5.36
N ILE A 98 4.38 4.50 4.44
CA ILE A 98 4.64 5.15 3.15
C ILE A 98 5.16 6.57 3.35
N ASP A 99 4.50 7.35 4.21
CA ASP A 99 4.84 8.75 4.49
C ASP A 99 6.25 8.89 5.05
N LYS A 100 6.60 8.08 6.06
CA LYS A 100 7.93 8.08 6.69
C LYS A 100 9.04 7.59 5.77
N LYS A 101 8.78 6.57 4.95
CA LYS A 101 9.81 5.92 4.13
C LYS A 101 10.03 6.61 2.78
N TYR A 102 8.97 7.14 2.17
CA TYR A 102 9.02 7.56 0.77
C TYR A 102 8.62 9.02 0.51
N ILE A 103 8.04 9.73 1.48
CA ILE A 103 7.53 11.08 1.26
C ILE A 103 8.32 12.11 2.07
N ARG A 104 8.43 11.92 3.38
CA ARG A 104 9.11 12.87 4.27
C ARG A 104 10.62 12.67 4.25
N ASP A 105 11.33 13.79 4.20
CA ASP A 105 12.76 13.82 4.42
C ASP A 105 13.06 13.60 5.92
N PRO A 106 13.76 12.52 6.30
CA PRO A 106 14.13 12.26 7.69
C PRO A 106 15.00 13.36 8.31
N ASP A 107 15.78 14.08 7.50
CA ASP A 107 16.76 15.07 7.96
C ASP A 107 16.14 16.46 8.24
N THR A 108 14.84 16.63 7.97
CA THR A 108 14.11 17.89 8.15
C THR A 108 13.10 17.86 9.31
N GLN A 109 13.16 16.84 10.17
CA GLN A 109 12.34 16.68 11.38
C GLN A 109 13.08 17.13 12.64
#